data_AF-A0A1Y1ICM5-F1
#
_entry.id   AF-A0A1Y1ICM5-F1
#
_cell.length_a   1.000
_cell.length_b   1.000
_cell.length_c   1.000
_cell.angle_alpha   90.00
_cell.angle_beta   90.00
_cell.angle_gamma   90.00
#
_symmetry.space_group_name_H-M   'P 1'
#
loop_
_entity.id
_entity.type
_entity.pdbx_description
1 polymer ?
#
loop_
_entity_poly.entity_id
_entity_poly.type
_entity_poly.pdbx_seq_one_letter_code
_entity_poly.pdbx_strand_id
1 'polypeptide(L)'
;MTKERSAREDSPDVGHGNIGEIEDIGGKQTCFRGEEIAPLRKGLLRWYDRNHRELPWRINPHSQLKKTDLSDATDTVQEVPSKKRQKQGGKRVAPQEGPAGVPDTVLKESVLELAKAEGVENRAYAVWVSEVMCQQTRVVVVMDYFRKWMEKWPTVGELAQATQEEVIQVWAGLGYYRRARFLLEGAKYIMSTLGGRFPSTVPELLKVPGIGAYTAGAIASIAFDVRAPVVDGNVVRVLSRLRAISGDPTEKGNVKVHWSLAEQLVDAIRPGCFNQALMELGAMVCTPTSPDCSGCPVSGHCQALKLAESGIGGPVTEFPGKKVKKAPREETVAVCVVELRKGEKPGRSVEASPEYLLIQRPKTGLLAGLWEFPTVSVASKASKSVRRSALDSLLARLLPGGYETSERHEVGEYVHVFSHVRQTMLIERLVITEMKSGQNGKGVKRQREGVGGELEDESEGSTPQTRWVPEEEMTSVGLTSGVKKVLDMARKSRALTTQKS
;
A
#
# COMPACT_ATOMS: atom_id res chain seq x y z
N MET A 1 -49.06 16.78 -53.25
CA MET A 1 -48.23 17.44 -52.21
C MET A 1 -47.33 16.36 -51.60
N THR A 2 -46.20 15.94 -52.21
CA THR A 2 -44.82 16.50 -52.08
C THR A 2 -44.45 16.86 -50.64
N LYS A 3 -43.34 16.47 -50.01
CA LYS A 3 -42.03 15.86 -50.36
C LYS A 3 -41.37 15.47 -48.99
N GLU A 4 -40.78 14.29 -48.83
CA GLU A 4 -39.32 13.97 -48.91
C GLU A 4 -38.35 14.63 -47.89
N ARG A 5 -37.66 13.74 -47.15
CA ARG A 5 -36.21 13.64 -46.81
C ARG A 5 -35.47 14.83 -46.15
N SER A 6 -34.77 14.56 -45.04
CA SER A 6 -33.32 14.29 -45.04
C SER A 6 -32.77 14.07 -43.62
N ALA A 7 -31.98 13.00 -43.47
CA ALA A 7 -31.04 12.80 -42.38
C ALA A 7 -29.87 13.80 -42.48
N ARG A 8 -29.29 14.17 -41.33
CA ARG A 8 -27.89 14.60 -41.21
C ARG A 8 -27.29 14.07 -39.91
N GLU A 9 -26.14 13.45 -40.09
CA GLU A 9 -25.16 13.03 -39.09
C GLU A 9 -24.57 14.27 -38.42
N ASP A 10 -24.49 14.27 -37.09
CA ASP A 10 -23.62 15.21 -36.35
C ASP A 10 -22.63 14.39 -35.52
N SER A 11 -21.40 14.35 -36.03
CA SER A 11 -20.20 13.99 -35.28
C SER A 11 -20.02 14.96 -34.11
N PRO A 12 -19.68 14.52 -32.88
CA PRO A 12 -19.19 15.43 -31.88
C PRO A 12 -17.75 15.81 -32.22
N ASP A 13 -17.64 17.04 -32.71
CA ASP A 13 -16.42 17.84 -32.85
C ASP A 13 -15.55 17.73 -31.59
N VAL A 14 -14.28 17.38 -31.79
CA VAL A 14 -13.27 17.28 -30.72
C VAL A 14 -12.89 18.71 -30.34
N GLY A 15 -13.69 19.27 -29.44
CA GLY A 15 -13.44 20.56 -28.81
C GLY A 15 -12.05 20.56 -28.19
N HIS A 16 -11.15 21.33 -28.80
CA HIS A 16 -9.91 21.76 -28.19
C HIS A 16 -10.29 22.56 -26.93
N GLY A 17 -10.21 21.89 -25.79
CA GLY A 17 -10.48 22.48 -24.48
C GLY A 17 -9.58 23.68 -24.27
N ASN A 18 -10.17 24.85 -24.45
CA ASN A 18 -9.57 26.15 -24.20
C ASN A 18 -9.06 26.15 -22.75
N ILE A 19 -7.74 26.27 -22.59
CA ILE A 19 -7.06 26.36 -21.29
C ILE A 19 -7.28 27.79 -20.78
N GLY A 20 -8.52 28.09 -20.42
CA GLY A 20 -8.96 29.39 -19.92
C GLY A 20 -8.87 29.47 -18.41
N GLU A 21 -7.90 30.26 -17.96
CA GLU A 21 -7.91 31.04 -16.71
C GLU A 21 -7.93 30.25 -15.39
N ILE A 22 -6.72 29.83 -14.99
CA ILE A 22 -6.38 29.66 -13.58
C ILE A 22 -6.27 31.06 -12.97
N GLU A 23 -7.26 31.46 -12.17
CA GLU A 23 -7.20 32.71 -11.41
C GLU A 23 -5.96 32.78 -10.52
N ASP A 24 -5.34 33.95 -10.59
CA ASP A 24 -4.05 34.37 -10.08
C ASP A 24 -3.99 34.30 -8.54
N ILE A 25 -3.55 33.16 -8.00
CA ILE A 25 -3.06 33.09 -6.62
C ILE A 25 -1.58 33.48 -6.64
N GLY A 26 -1.32 34.79 -6.65
CA GLY A 26 -0.02 35.35 -6.30
C GLY A 26 1.09 35.23 -7.34
N GLY A 27 0.91 35.81 -8.53
CA GLY A 27 1.98 36.55 -9.21
C GLY A 27 2.99 35.72 -10.01
N LYS A 28 2.70 35.51 -11.30
CA LYS A 28 3.64 35.43 -12.45
C LYS A 28 4.85 34.47 -12.46
N GLN A 29 5.15 33.67 -11.43
CA GLN A 29 6.43 32.92 -11.37
C GLN A 29 6.34 31.41 -11.07
N THR A 30 5.13 30.84 -11.07
CA THR A 30 4.95 29.42 -10.74
C THR A 30 5.22 28.47 -11.91
N CYS A 31 5.09 28.91 -13.18
CA CYS A 31 5.32 28.06 -14.35
C CYS A 31 6.81 27.88 -14.72
N PHE A 32 7.10 26.89 -15.56
CA PHE A 32 8.42 26.73 -16.18
C PHE A 32 8.47 27.46 -17.52
N ARG A 33 9.53 28.24 -17.75
CA ARG A 33 9.75 28.87 -19.05
C ARG A 33 10.26 27.83 -20.05
N GLY A 34 9.95 27.99 -21.34
CA GLY A 34 10.37 27.03 -22.39
C GLY A 34 11.87 26.76 -22.40
N GLU A 35 12.69 27.79 -22.16
CA GLU A 35 14.15 27.70 -22.05
C GLU A 35 14.66 26.87 -20.87
N GLU A 36 13.86 26.74 -19.79
CA GLU A 36 14.22 25.96 -18.61
C GLU A 36 13.87 24.47 -18.76
N ILE A 37 12.84 24.15 -19.54
CA ILE A 37 12.25 22.81 -19.59
C ILE A 37 13.23 21.78 -20.17
N ALA A 38 13.84 22.08 -21.32
CA ALA A 38 14.72 21.13 -22.00
C ALA A 38 16.01 20.81 -21.18
N PRO A 39 16.73 21.80 -20.61
CA PRO A 39 17.84 21.53 -19.71
C PRO A 39 17.45 20.72 -18.47
N LEU A 40 16.31 21.02 -17.84
CA LEU A 40 15.82 20.31 -16.66
C LEU A 40 15.54 18.84 -16.99
N ARG A 41 14.79 18.56 -18.07
CA ARG A 41 14.52 17.20 -18.55
C ARG A 41 15.81 16.43 -18.80
N LYS A 42 16.74 17.03 -19.54
CA LYS A 42 18.03 16.41 -19.89
C LYS A 42 18.89 16.12 -18.66
N GLY A 43 18.99 17.07 -17.74
CA GLY A 43 19.76 16.91 -16.49
C GLY A 43 19.19 15.79 -15.62
N LEU A 44 17.86 15.79 -15.44
CA LEU A 44 17.17 14.80 -14.62
C LEU A 44 17.25 13.39 -15.21
N LEU A 45 17.00 13.22 -16.52
CA LEU A 45 17.09 11.92 -17.18
C LEU A 45 18.52 11.36 -17.16
N ARG A 46 19.54 12.18 -17.45
CA ARG A 46 20.95 11.75 -17.37
C ARG A 46 21.35 11.31 -15.97
N TRP A 47 20.90 12.05 -14.95
CA TRP A 47 21.12 11.66 -13.56
C TRP A 47 20.41 10.33 -13.25
N TYR A 48 19.15 10.18 -13.67
CA TYR A 48 18.38 8.97 -13.45
C TYR A 48 19.05 7.75 -14.07
N ASP A 49 19.47 7.83 -15.33
CA ASP A 49 20.14 6.73 -16.03
C ASP A 49 21.39 6.22 -15.29
N ARG A 50 22.09 7.10 -14.56
CA ARG A 50 23.29 6.75 -13.77
C ARG A 50 23.00 6.33 -12.33
N ASN A 51 21.95 6.85 -11.71
CA ASN A 51 21.77 6.82 -10.26
C ASN A 51 20.49 6.10 -9.78
N HIS A 52 19.59 5.70 -10.68
CA HIS A 52 18.37 5.01 -10.28
C HIS A 52 18.67 3.72 -9.52
N ARG A 53 17.92 3.46 -8.45
CA ARG A 53 18.00 2.17 -7.75
C ARG A 53 17.44 1.07 -8.63
N GLU A 54 18.10 -0.08 -8.58
CA GLU A 54 17.61 -1.32 -9.18
C GLU A 54 16.45 -1.85 -8.33
N LEU A 55 15.25 -1.88 -8.91
CA LEU A 55 14.03 -2.34 -8.25
C LEU A 55 13.39 -3.44 -9.11
N PRO A 56 12.76 -4.48 -8.50
CA PRO A 56 12.23 -5.62 -9.24
C PRO A 56 11.21 -5.28 -10.33
N TRP A 57 10.45 -4.20 -10.17
CA TRP A 57 9.44 -3.73 -11.12
C TRP A 57 9.95 -2.68 -12.11
N ARG A 58 11.21 -2.22 -11.97
CA ARG A 58 11.79 -1.26 -12.90
C ARG A 58 12.48 -2.02 -14.02
N ILE A 59 11.83 -2.02 -15.17
CA ILE A 59 12.42 -2.48 -16.42
C ILE A 59 12.65 -1.22 -17.24
N ASN A 60 13.91 -0.83 -17.41
CA ASN A 60 14.24 0.27 -18.29
C ASN A 60 14.49 -0.31 -19.69
N PRO A 61 13.57 -0.18 -20.65
CA PRO A 61 13.80 -0.64 -22.02
C PRO A 61 15.01 0.05 -22.67
N HIS A 62 15.43 1.21 -22.16
CA HIS A 62 16.58 1.98 -22.63
C HIS A 62 17.88 1.74 -21.83
N SER A 63 17.89 0.91 -20.77
CA SER A 63 19.12 0.59 -20.02
C SER A 63 20.00 -0.46 -20.69
N GLN A 64 19.72 -0.83 -21.94
CA GLN A 64 20.64 -1.66 -22.73
C GLN A 64 21.92 -0.92 -23.17
N LEU A 65 22.03 0.38 -22.90
CA LEU A 65 23.31 1.07 -22.89
C LEU A 65 24.11 0.60 -21.66
N LYS A 66 25.04 -0.32 -21.89
CA LYS A 66 25.92 -0.87 -20.85
C LYS A 66 26.55 0.26 -20.04
N LYS A 67 26.56 0.13 -18.70
CA LYS A 67 27.29 1.01 -17.77
C LYS A 67 28.79 1.16 -18.09
N THR A 68 29.33 0.38 -19.04
CA THR A 68 30.73 0.40 -19.49
C THR A 68 31.03 1.45 -20.56
N ASP A 69 30.03 2.03 -21.23
CA ASP A 69 30.27 2.84 -22.43
C ASP A 69 30.19 4.37 -22.18
N LEU A 70 30.21 4.78 -20.91
CA LEU A 70 30.14 6.20 -20.48
C LEU A 70 31.38 6.68 -19.72
N SER A 71 32.48 5.90 -19.71
CA SER A 71 33.75 6.30 -19.09
C SER A 71 34.73 7.02 -20.02
N ASP A 72 34.48 7.07 -21.33
CA ASP A 72 35.39 7.70 -22.29
C ASP A 72 34.83 9.03 -22.82
N ALA A 73 34.75 10.01 -21.93
CA ALA A 73 34.78 11.42 -22.29
C ALA A 73 35.47 12.16 -21.14
N THR A 74 36.80 12.19 -21.22
CA THR A 74 37.70 12.91 -20.32
C THR A 74 37.38 14.40 -20.30
N ASP A 75 37.03 14.94 -19.14
CA ASP A 75 37.27 16.33 -18.79
C ASP A 75 38.35 16.38 -17.71
N THR A 76 39.47 16.97 -18.10
CA THR A 76 40.73 17.06 -17.35
C THR A 76 40.54 17.92 -16.11
N VAL A 77 40.69 17.34 -14.92
CA VAL A 77 40.92 18.08 -13.68
C VAL A 77 42.25 17.64 -13.09
N GLN A 78 43.16 18.60 -12.97
CA GLN A 78 44.51 18.42 -12.44
C GLN A 78 44.48 17.94 -10.97
N GLU A 79 45.07 16.79 -10.71
CA GLU A 79 45.37 16.32 -9.35
C GLU A 79 46.62 17.01 -8.79
N VAL A 80 46.55 17.43 -7.51
CA VAL A 80 47.69 17.87 -6.70
C VAL A 80 47.96 16.79 -5.63
N PRO A 81 49.22 16.40 -5.36
CA PRO A 81 49.50 15.09 -4.76
C PRO A 81 49.45 15.03 -3.22
N SER A 82 48.72 14.01 -2.75
CA SER A 82 49.02 13.03 -1.68
C SER A 82 50.01 13.38 -0.56
N LYS A 83 49.54 13.23 0.70
CA LYS A 83 50.36 12.81 1.84
C LYS A 83 49.85 11.52 2.48
N LYS A 84 50.76 10.54 2.54
CA LYS A 84 50.66 9.20 3.14
C LYS A 84 50.25 9.22 4.62
N ARG A 85 49.50 8.20 5.06
CA ARG A 85 49.61 7.66 6.42
C ARG A 85 49.28 6.17 6.48
N GLN A 86 49.99 5.51 7.40
CA GLN A 86 50.32 4.08 7.46
C GLN A 86 49.19 3.13 7.88
N LYS A 87 49.36 1.88 7.43
CA LYS A 87 48.76 0.63 7.89
C LYS A 87 49.04 0.34 9.38
N GLN A 88 48.03 -0.15 10.09
CA GLN A 88 48.05 -1.28 11.05
C GLN A 88 46.62 -1.88 10.96
N GLY A 89 46.34 -3.18 10.85
CA GLY A 89 46.94 -4.37 11.46
C GLY A 89 45.87 -5.00 12.36
N GLY A 90 45.05 -5.94 11.84
CA GLY A 90 43.97 -6.57 12.61
C GLY A 90 43.46 -7.86 11.96
N LYS A 91 43.49 -8.95 12.73
CA LYS A 91 43.41 -10.37 12.34
C LYS A 91 42.08 -10.80 11.69
N ARG A 92 42.20 -11.74 10.74
CA ARG A 92 41.13 -12.59 10.19
C ARG A 92 40.49 -13.46 11.27
N VAL A 93 39.16 -13.58 11.22
CA VAL A 93 38.40 -14.70 11.79
C VAL A 93 37.52 -15.25 10.68
N ALA A 94 37.63 -16.55 10.41
CA ALA A 94 36.85 -17.26 9.40
C ALA A 94 35.45 -17.61 9.93
N PRO A 95 34.36 -17.49 9.14
CA PRO A 95 33.09 -18.11 9.47
C PRO A 95 33.06 -19.56 8.95
N GLN A 96 32.63 -20.46 9.83
CA GLN A 96 32.38 -21.87 9.57
C GLN A 96 31.18 -22.07 8.62
N GLU A 97 31.27 -23.11 7.79
CA GLU A 97 30.24 -23.57 6.86
C GLU A 97 29.08 -24.27 7.60
N GLY A 98 27.85 -23.86 7.30
CA GLY A 98 26.59 -24.54 7.65
C GLY A 98 25.88 -25.02 6.38
N PRO A 99 24.88 -25.93 6.49
CA PRO A 99 24.52 -26.86 5.43
C PRO A 99 23.88 -26.18 4.21
N ALA A 100 24.16 -26.76 3.04
CA ALA A 100 23.76 -26.29 1.72
C ALA A 100 22.26 -25.99 1.59
N GLY A 101 21.90 -24.72 1.73
CA GLY A 101 20.66 -24.15 1.23
C GLY A 101 20.84 -23.74 -0.23
N VAL A 102 19.80 -23.94 -1.04
CA VAL A 102 19.73 -23.53 -2.44
C VAL A 102 20.18 -22.06 -2.58
N PRO A 103 21.09 -21.72 -3.52
CA PRO A 103 21.62 -20.37 -3.62
C PRO A 103 20.53 -19.32 -3.91
N ASP A 104 20.52 -18.27 -3.10
CA ASP A 104 19.70 -17.05 -3.18
C ASP A 104 19.81 -16.29 -4.54
N THR A 105 20.70 -16.74 -5.42
CA THR A 105 20.91 -16.24 -6.79
C THR A 105 19.87 -16.78 -7.78
N VAL A 106 19.44 -18.04 -7.63
CA VAL A 106 18.48 -18.68 -8.56
C VAL A 106 17.07 -18.09 -8.40
N LEU A 107 16.70 -17.70 -7.17
CA LEU A 107 15.43 -17.03 -6.86
C LEU A 107 15.39 -15.56 -7.33
N LYS A 108 16.55 -14.91 -7.49
CA LYS A 108 16.63 -13.53 -8.00
C LYS A 108 16.48 -13.47 -9.51
N GLU A 109 16.98 -14.46 -10.23
CA GLU A 109 16.86 -14.53 -11.69
C GLU A 109 15.42 -14.82 -12.15
N SER A 110 14.71 -15.74 -11.49
CA SER A 110 13.35 -16.14 -11.91
C SER A 110 12.31 -15.02 -11.81
N VAL A 111 12.34 -14.21 -10.77
CA VAL A 111 11.40 -13.07 -10.62
C VAL A 111 11.74 -11.92 -11.57
N LEU A 112 13.04 -11.73 -11.86
CA LEU A 112 13.50 -10.74 -12.83
C LEU A 112 13.14 -11.16 -14.27
N GLU A 113 13.13 -12.46 -14.58
CA GLU A 113 12.64 -12.99 -15.85
C GLU A 113 11.12 -12.96 -15.98
N LEU A 114 10.37 -13.18 -14.90
CA LEU A 114 8.90 -13.02 -14.89
C LEU A 114 8.46 -11.57 -15.12
N ALA A 115 9.19 -10.59 -14.57
CA ALA A 115 8.95 -9.18 -14.88
C ALA A 115 9.32 -8.86 -16.35
N LYS A 116 10.33 -9.53 -16.91
CA LYS A 116 10.72 -9.43 -18.33
C LYS A 116 9.78 -10.19 -19.29
N ALA A 117 8.75 -10.90 -18.81
CA ALA A 117 7.86 -11.69 -19.65
C ALA A 117 7.31 -10.85 -20.80
N GLU A 118 7.63 -11.28 -22.02
CA GLU A 118 7.36 -10.57 -23.28
C GLU A 118 5.87 -10.21 -23.41
N GLY A 119 5.54 -8.93 -23.25
CA GLY A 119 4.18 -8.41 -23.42
C GLY A 119 3.95 -7.09 -22.69
N VAL A 120 3.41 -6.10 -23.38
CA VAL A 120 3.08 -4.79 -22.80
C VAL A 120 2.09 -4.91 -21.62
N GLU A 121 1.23 -5.92 -21.65
CA GLU A 121 0.23 -6.18 -20.60
C GLU A 121 0.86 -6.66 -19.28
N ASN A 122 1.85 -7.55 -19.34
CA ASN A 122 2.58 -7.99 -18.16
C ASN A 122 3.37 -6.84 -17.54
N ARG A 123 3.94 -5.96 -18.38
CA ARG A 123 4.57 -4.73 -17.91
C ARG A 123 3.57 -3.80 -17.24
N ALA A 124 2.41 -3.56 -17.84
CA ALA A 124 1.36 -2.72 -17.27
C ALA A 124 0.87 -3.27 -15.93
N TYR A 125 0.67 -4.58 -15.84
CA TYR A 125 0.31 -5.27 -14.60
C TYR A 125 1.38 -5.12 -13.50
N ALA A 126 2.66 -5.38 -13.82
CA ALA A 126 3.76 -5.23 -12.87
C ALA A 126 3.90 -3.78 -12.37
N VAL A 127 3.80 -2.80 -13.28
CA VAL A 127 3.76 -1.37 -12.92
C VAL A 127 2.60 -1.10 -11.99
N TRP A 128 1.38 -1.51 -12.37
CA TRP A 128 0.18 -1.27 -11.56
C TRP A 128 0.30 -1.82 -10.14
N VAL A 129 0.73 -3.08 -9.98
CA VAL A 129 0.93 -3.73 -8.68
C VAL A 129 1.96 -2.95 -7.86
N SER A 130 3.12 -2.65 -8.45
CA SER A 130 4.21 -1.96 -7.73
C SER A 130 3.81 -0.55 -7.27
N GLU A 131 3.10 0.20 -8.12
CA GLU A 131 2.63 1.54 -7.83
C GLU A 131 1.59 1.52 -6.71
N VAL A 132 0.65 0.57 -6.75
CA VAL A 132 -0.33 0.41 -5.67
C VAL A 132 0.35 0.02 -4.36
N MET A 133 1.33 -0.88 -4.37
CA MET A 133 2.08 -1.25 -3.16
C MET A 133 2.89 -0.08 -2.58
N CYS A 134 3.52 0.74 -3.42
CA CYS A 134 4.35 1.88 -3.00
C CYS A 134 3.55 3.05 -2.40
N GLN A 135 2.23 3.09 -2.59
CA GLN A 135 1.39 4.09 -1.94
C GLN A 135 1.53 4.04 -0.40
N GLN A 136 2.08 5.10 0.19
CA GLN A 136 2.27 5.23 1.64
C GLN A 136 3.11 4.11 2.28
N THR A 137 3.89 3.37 1.50
CA THR A 137 4.77 2.28 1.96
C THR A 137 6.18 2.49 1.44
N ARG A 138 7.20 2.22 2.26
CA ARG A 138 8.60 2.40 1.86
C ARG A 138 9.00 1.33 0.84
N VAL A 139 9.71 1.73 -0.21
CA VAL A 139 10.19 0.86 -1.30
C VAL A 139 10.88 -0.41 -0.78
N VAL A 140 11.75 -0.28 0.24
CA VAL A 140 12.48 -1.43 0.83
C VAL A 140 11.55 -2.51 1.39
N VAL A 141 10.40 -2.13 1.93
CA VAL A 141 9.39 -3.08 2.41
C VAL A 141 8.66 -3.69 1.22
N VAL A 142 8.32 -2.89 0.22
CA VAL A 142 7.56 -3.32 -0.96
C VAL A 142 8.31 -4.39 -1.76
N MET A 143 9.64 -4.36 -1.81
CA MET A 143 10.45 -5.31 -2.59
C MET A 143 10.08 -6.77 -2.31
N ASP A 144 9.99 -7.18 -1.05
CA ASP A 144 9.72 -8.58 -0.71
C ASP A 144 8.25 -8.97 -0.97
N TYR A 145 7.32 -8.04 -0.74
CA TYR A 145 5.91 -8.28 -1.05
C TYR A 145 5.64 -8.35 -2.55
N PHE A 146 6.29 -7.49 -3.34
CA PHE A 146 6.17 -7.51 -4.78
C PHE A 146 6.67 -8.83 -5.36
N ARG A 147 7.83 -9.33 -4.91
CA ARG A 147 8.34 -10.63 -5.39
C ARG A 147 7.37 -11.77 -5.09
N LYS A 148 6.90 -11.89 -3.84
CA LYS A 148 5.92 -12.91 -3.44
C LYS A 148 4.60 -12.80 -4.21
N TRP A 149 4.16 -11.57 -4.47
CA TRP A 149 2.94 -11.30 -5.24
C TRP A 149 3.10 -11.75 -6.69
N MET A 150 4.18 -11.34 -7.36
CA MET A 150 4.44 -11.69 -8.76
C MET A 150 4.80 -13.17 -8.94
N GLU A 151 5.30 -13.84 -7.91
CA GLU A 151 5.49 -15.29 -7.91
C GLU A 151 4.15 -16.04 -7.85
N LYS A 152 3.20 -15.56 -7.03
CA LYS A 152 1.88 -16.19 -6.89
C LYS A 152 0.93 -15.83 -8.04
N TRP A 153 0.93 -14.59 -8.47
CA TRP A 153 0.12 -14.07 -9.58
C TRP A 153 0.98 -13.29 -10.57
N PRO A 154 1.75 -13.99 -11.42
CA PRO A 154 2.56 -13.40 -12.49
C PRO A 154 1.78 -12.49 -13.46
N THR A 155 0.50 -12.80 -13.69
CA THR A 155 -0.35 -12.10 -14.66
C THR A 155 -1.64 -11.53 -14.05
N VAL A 156 -2.24 -10.55 -14.72
CA VAL A 156 -3.55 -10.01 -14.33
C VAL A 156 -4.65 -11.09 -14.36
N GLY A 157 -4.54 -12.07 -15.26
CA GLY A 157 -5.49 -13.17 -15.38
C GLY A 157 -5.48 -14.09 -14.15
N GLU A 158 -4.30 -14.43 -13.65
CA GLU A 158 -4.16 -15.24 -12.42
C GLU A 158 -4.66 -14.47 -11.20
N LEU A 159 -4.36 -13.17 -11.10
CA LEU A 159 -4.90 -12.33 -10.03
C LEU A 159 -6.43 -12.28 -10.08
N ALA A 160 -7.03 -12.16 -11.27
CA ALA A 160 -8.49 -12.10 -11.42
C ALA A 160 -9.21 -13.37 -10.94
N GLN A 161 -8.53 -14.52 -10.99
CA GLN A 161 -9.05 -15.80 -10.48
C GLN A 161 -8.88 -15.97 -8.97
N ALA A 162 -8.07 -15.13 -8.32
CA ALA A 162 -7.82 -15.21 -6.89
C ALA A 162 -9.07 -14.89 -6.06
N THR A 163 -9.13 -15.51 -4.89
CA THR A 163 -10.11 -15.14 -3.85
C THR A 163 -9.64 -13.89 -3.10
N GLN A 164 -10.58 -13.19 -2.47
CA GLN A 164 -10.24 -12.00 -1.68
C GLN A 164 -9.36 -12.36 -0.48
N GLU A 165 -9.64 -13.53 0.12
CA GLU A 165 -8.93 -14.09 1.26
C GLU A 165 -7.45 -14.31 0.93
N GLU A 166 -7.16 -14.94 -0.22
CA GLU A 166 -5.79 -15.16 -0.66
C GLU A 166 -5.05 -13.84 -0.89
N VAL A 167 -5.71 -12.87 -1.56
CA VAL A 167 -5.14 -11.54 -1.80
C VAL A 167 -4.81 -10.83 -0.50
N ILE A 168 -5.72 -10.87 0.48
CA ILE A 168 -5.49 -10.30 1.82
C ILE A 168 -4.34 -11.00 2.53
N GLN A 169 -4.24 -12.33 2.42
CA GLN A 169 -3.18 -13.11 3.05
C GLN A 169 -1.80 -12.72 2.52
N VAL A 170 -1.64 -12.57 1.21
CA VAL A 170 -0.37 -12.12 0.60
C VAL A 170 -0.08 -10.64 0.92
N TRP A 171 -1.12 -9.81 1.05
CA TRP A 171 -0.99 -8.39 1.41
C TRP A 171 -0.76 -8.14 2.92
N ALA A 172 -0.94 -9.16 3.76
CA ALA A 172 -0.95 -9.03 5.20
C ALA A 172 0.37 -8.45 5.74
N GLY A 173 0.28 -7.24 6.30
CA GLY A 173 1.43 -6.49 6.82
C GLY A 173 1.79 -5.23 6.04
N LEU A 174 1.35 -5.07 4.78
CA LEU A 174 1.52 -3.82 4.01
C LEU A 174 0.59 -2.69 4.47
N GLY A 175 -0.51 -3.02 5.14
CA GLY A 175 -1.53 -2.06 5.55
C GLY A 175 -2.35 -1.51 4.36
N TYR A 176 -3.36 -0.69 4.66
CA TYR A 176 -4.29 -0.12 3.68
C TYR A 176 -4.89 -1.20 2.75
N TYR A 177 -5.47 -2.25 3.34
CA TYR A 177 -6.00 -3.45 2.64
C TYR A 177 -7.01 -3.17 1.53
N ARG A 178 -7.67 -2.00 1.56
CA ARG A 178 -8.54 -1.54 0.47
C ARG A 178 -7.79 -1.51 -0.89
N ARG A 179 -6.49 -1.25 -0.88
CA ARG A 179 -5.63 -1.30 -2.08
C ARG A 179 -5.59 -2.69 -2.71
N ALA A 180 -5.41 -3.73 -1.90
CA ALA A 180 -5.37 -5.11 -2.36
C ALA A 180 -6.73 -5.56 -2.93
N ARG A 181 -7.83 -5.19 -2.25
CA ARG A 181 -9.18 -5.47 -2.74
C ARG A 181 -9.44 -4.79 -4.09
N PHE A 182 -9.04 -3.53 -4.23
CA PHE A 182 -9.18 -2.81 -5.48
C PHE A 182 -8.30 -3.36 -6.61
N LEU A 183 -7.10 -3.88 -6.31
CA LEU A 183 -6.31 -4.61 -7.30
C LEU A 183 -7.07 -5.84 -7.83
N LEU A 184 -7.68 -6.62 -6.94
CA LEU A 184 -8.49 -7.78 -7.32
C LEU A 184 -9.74 -7.37 -8.14
N GLU A 185 -10.49 -6.37 -7.66
CA GLU A 185 -11.67 -5.85 -8.34
C GLU A 185 -11.31 -5.31 -9.75
N GLY A 186 -10.22 -4.55 -9.86
CA GLY A 186 -9.72 -4.05 -11.13
C GLY A 186 -9.21 -5.16 -12.07
N ALA A 187 -8.55 -6.19 -11.53
CA ALA A 187 -8.07 -7.32 -12.34
C ALA A 187 -9.25 -8.11 -12.92
N LYS A 188 -10.28 -8.36 -12.11
CA LYS A 188 -11.54 -8.94 -12.57
C LYS A 188 -12.20 -8.10 -13.65
N TYR A 189 -12.24 -6.77 -13.49
CA TYR A 189 -12.76 -5.85 -14.50
C TYR A 189 -11.97 -5.91 -15.82
N ILE A 190 -10.64 -5.89 -15.76
CA ILE A 190 -9.78 -5.99 -16.96
C ILE A 190 -10.04 -7.30 -17.70
N MET A 191 -10.16 -8.41 -16.98
CA MET A 191 -10.44 -9.70 -17.60
C MET A 191 -11.84 -9.79 -18.19
N SER A 192 -12.88 -9.36 -17.45
CA SER A 192 -14.27 -9.52 -17.89
C SER A 192 -14.72 -8.49 -18.92
N THR A 193 -14.22 -7.25 -18.81
CA THR A 193 -14.71 -6.11 -19.60
C THR A 193 -13.75 -5.73 -20.72
N LEU A 194 -12.45 -5.89 -20.51
CA LEU A 194 -11.40 -5.46 -21.45
C LEU A 194 -10.67 -6.62 -22.14
N GLY A 195 -11.10 -7.87 -21.87
CA GLY A 195 -10.52 -9.07 -22.48
C GLY A 195 -9.07 -9.30 -22.11
N GLY A 196 -8.65 -8.89 -20.91
CA GLY A 196 -7.28 -9.05 -20.41
C GLY A 196 -6.28 -8.01 -20.92
N ARG A 197 -6.73 -6.99 -21.67
CA ARG A 197 -5.86 -5.90 -22.16
C ARG A 197 -5.99 -4.65 -21.30
N PHE A 198 -4.86 -4.08 -20.90
CA PHE A 198 -4.84 -2.80 -20.20
C PHE A 198 -5.11 -1.66 -21.19
N PRO A 199 -5.92 -0.66 -20.80
CA PRO A 199 -6.00 0.57 -21.56
C PRO A 199 -4.65 1.30 -21.51
N SER A 200 -4.25 1.91 -22.62
CA SER A 200 -3.01 2.69 -22.69
C SER A 200 -3.20 4.16 -22.29
N THR A 201 -4.44 4.66 -22.33
CA THR A 201 -4.74 6.08 -22.10
C THR A 201 -5.20 6.35 -20.66
N VAL A 202 -4.85 7.54 -20.13
CA VAL A 202 -5.26 7.96 -18.78
C VAL A 202 -6.79 7.95 -18.60
N PRO A 203 -7.62 8.50 -19.52
CA PRO A 203 -9.07 8.50 -19.36
C PRO A 203 -9.69 7.11 -19.27
N GLU A 204 -9.13 6.12 -19.97
CA GLU A 204 -9.63 4.74 -19.93
C GLU A 204 -9.13 3.99 -18.70
N LEU A 205 -7.86 4.19 -18.31
CA LEU A 205 -7.31 3.64 -17.07
C LEU A 205 -8.10 4.09 -15.83
N LEU A 206 -8.59 5.33 -15.83
CA LEU A 206 -9.44 5.87 -14.76
C LEU A 206 -10.80 5.16 -14.61
N LYS A 207 -11.24 4.40 -15.62
CA LYS A 207 -12.47 3.59 -15.53
C LYS A 207 -12.26 2.28 -14.77
N VAL A 208 -11.01 1.82 -14.63
CA VAL A 208 -10.68 0.59 -13.91
C VAL A 208 -10.83 0.82 -12.40
N PRO A 209 -11.58 -0.03 -11.67
CA PRO A 209 -11.75 0.10 -10.23
C PRO A 209 -10.42 0.25 -9.48
N GLY A 210 -10.32 1.27 -8.63
CA GLY A 210 -9.14 1.53 -7.81
C GLY A 210 -7.98 2.26 -8.49
N ILE A 211 -8.05 2.52 -9.80
CA ILE A 211 -7.06 3.30 -10.51
C ILE A 211 -7.42 4.79 -10.44
N GLY A 212 -6.67 5.55 -9.65
CA GLY A 212 -6.77 7.02 -9.59
C GLY A 212 -5.78 7.70 -10.55
N ALA A 213 -5.84 9.03 -10.64
CA ALA A 213 -5.04 9.84 -11.57
C ALA A 213 -3.53 9.56 -11.50
N TYR A 214 -2.98 9.41 -10.30
CA TYR A 214 -1.57 9.02 -10.11
C TYR A 214 -1.25 7.69 -10.78
N THR A 215 -2.00 6.64 -10.45
CA THR A 215 -1.77 5.28 -10.95
C THR A 215 -2.01 5.20 -12.46
N ALA A 216 -3.03 5.90 -12.97
CA ALA A 216 -3.30 5.98 -14.40
C ALA A 216 -2.13 6.63 -15.15
N GLY A 217 -1.61 7.77 -14.67
CA GLY A 217 -0.44 8.42 -15.26
C GLY A 217 0.81 7.53 -15.20
N ALA A 218 1.01 6.80 -14.10
CA ALA A 218 2.15 5.91 -13.94
C ALA A 218 2.08 4.73 -14.92
N ILE A 219 0.94 4.04 -15.03
CA ILE A 219 0.77 2.94 -15.99
C ILE A 219 0.91 3.46 -17.42
N ALA A 220 0.19 4.53 -17.79
CA ALA A 220 0.21 5.09 -19.13
C ALA A 220 1.64 5.49 -19.56
N SER A 221 2.38 6.17 -18.68
CA SER A 221 3.72 6.65 -19.01
C SER A 221 4.81 5.58 -18.95
N ILE A 222 4.76 4.66 -17.98
CA ILE A 222 5.83 3.68 -17.75
C ILE A 222 5.65 2.43 -18.62
N ALA A 223 4.40 2.00 -18.83
CA ALA A 223 4.13 0.78 -19.60
C ALA A 223 3.88 1.07 -21.08
N PHE A 224 3.22 2.20 -21.40
CA PHE A 224 2.74 2.51 -22.76
C PHE A 224 3.39 3.74 -23.39
N ASP A 225 4.40 4.33 -22.74
CA ASP A 225 5.10 5.53 -23.22
C ASP A 225 4.18 6.72 -23.55
N VAL A 226 3.00 6.75 -22.93
CA VAL A 226 2.07 7.88 -23.09
C VAL A 226 2.56 9.04 -22.26
N ARG A 227 2.61 10.23 -22.88
CA ARG A 227 2.96 11.48 -22.21
C ARG A 227 1.87 11.87 -21.20
N ALA A 228 2.01 11.36 -19.99
CA ALA A 228 1.11 11.61 -18.87
C ALA A 228 1.91 11.96 -17.62
N PRO A 229 1.56 13.03 -16.89
CA PRO A 229 2.24 13.44 -15.68
C PRO A 229 1.87 12.51 -14.52
N VAL A 230 2.79 12.43 -13.56
CA VAL A 230 2.60 11.68 -12.31
C VAL A 230 2.95 12.58 -11.14
N VAL A 231 2.06 12.66 -10.15
CA VAL A 231 2.25 13.52 -8.97
C VAL A 231 1.99 12.71 -7.70
N ASP A 232 3.07 12.36 -6.99
CA ASP A 232 3.03 11.83 -5.62
C ASP A 232 3.60 12.84 -4.60
N GLY A 233 3.75 12.42 -3.34
CA GLY A 233 4.34 13.26 -2.30
C GLY A 233 5.82 13.61 -2.55
N ASN A 234 6.56 12.82 -3.33
CA ASN A 234 7.93 13.14 -3.73
C ASN A 234 7.96 14.21 -4.80
N VAL A 235 7.17 14.05 -5.85
CA VAL A 235 7.00 15.00 -6.95
C VAL A 235 6.47 16.33 -6.43
N VAL A 236 5.43 16.32 -5.59
CA VAL A 236 4.92 17.54 -4.93
C VAL A 236 6.06 18.28 -4.26
N ARG A 237 6.86 17.62 -3.41
CA ARG A 237 7.96 18.26 -2.70
C ARG A 237 9.03 18.84 -3.64
N VAL A 238 9.40 18.09 -4.68
CA VAL A 238 10.37 18.55 -5.68
C VAL A 238 9.85 19.80 -6.39
N LEU A 239 8.61 19.75 -6.90
CA LEU A 239 7.99 20.86 -7.62
C LEU A 239 7.79 22.09 -6.73
N SER A 240 7.37 21.90 -5.48
CA SER A 240 7.23 23.00 -4.52
C SER A 240 8.56 23.68 -4.25
N ARG A 241 9.67 22.94 -4.19
CA ARG A 241 11.01 23.54 -4.03
C ARG A 241 11.51 24.19 -5.32
N LEU A 242 11.29 23.56 -6.47
CA LEU A 242 11.68 24.10 -7.76
C LEU A 242 11.01 25.45 -8.07
N ARG A 243 9.78 25.66 -7.58
CA ARG A 243 8.97 26.86 -7.84
C ARG A 243 8.57 27.63 -6.56
N ALA A 244 9.25 27.38 -5.44
CA ALA A 244 9.02 28.03 -4.15
C ALA A 244 7.53 28.13 -3.72
N ILE A 245 6.79 27.02 -3.83
CA ILE A 245 5.35 26.95 -3.49
C ILE A 245 5.18 26.67 -1.99
N SER A 246 4.84 27.70 -1.22
CA SER A 246 4.76 27.65 0.26
C SER A 246 3.39 27.25 0.82
N GLY A 247 2.38 27.05 -0.03
CA GLY A 247 1.02 26.67 0.38
C GLY A 247 0.88 25.21 0.83
N ASP A 248 -0.22 24.88 1.50
CA ASP A 248 -0.55 23.49 1.87
C ASP A 248 -0.75 22.68 0.59
N PRO A 249 0.05 21.62 0.35
CA PRO A 249 0.01 20.85 -0.89
C PRO A 249 -1.29 20.05 -1.07
N THR A 250 -2.16 20.00 -0.06
CA THR A 250 -3.44 19.30 -0.11
C THR A 250 -4.63 20.20 -0.44
N GLU A 251 -4.42 21.51 -0.51
CA GLU A 251 -5.44 22.45 -0.97
C GLU A 251 -5.69 22.30 -2.48
N LYS A 252 -6.97 22.40 -2.89
CA LYS A 252 -7.38 22.19 -4.29
C LYS A 252 -6.59 23.03 -5.30
N GLY A 253 -6.32 24.31 -4.96
CA GLY A 253 -5.54 25.22 -5.80
C GLY A 253 -4.11 24.71 -6.00
N ASN A 254 -3.41 24.42 -4.89
CA ASN A 254 -2.04 23.90 -4.94
C ASN A 254 -1.97 22.55 -5.64
N VAL A 255 -2.93 21.63 -5.41
CA VAL A 255 -2.99 20.35 -6.14
C VAL A 255 -3.01 20.59 -7.65
N LYS A 256 -3.89 21.47 -8.15
CA LYS A 256 -3.95 21.81 -9.59
C LYS A 256 -2.63 22.37 -10.11
N VAL A 257 -1.96 23.23 -9.34
CA VAL A 257 -0.65 23.79 -9.71
C VAL A 257 0.38 22.68 -9.87
N HIS A 258 0.51 21.75 -8.92
CA HIS A 258 1.48 20.66 -9.01
C HIS A 258 1.24 19.75 -10.23
N TRP A 259 -0.02 19.45 -10.54
CA TRP A 259 -0.38 18.70 -11.75
C TRP A 259 -0.03 19.45 -13.04
N SER A 260 -0.33 20.76 -13.10
CA SER A 260 0.05 21.61 -14.25
C SER A 260 1.57 21.68 -14.45
N LEU A 261 2.34 21.77 -13.37
CA LEU A 261 3.80 21.78 -13.44
C LEU A 261 4.39 20.44 -13.89
N ALA A 262 3.85 19.34 -13.39
CA ALA A 262 4.23 18.02 -13.86
C ALA A 262 3.90 17.83 -15.34
N GLU A 263 2.74 18.30 -15.80
CA GLU A 263 2.32 18.29 -17.21
C GLU A 263 3.26 19.11 -18.09
N GLN A 264 3.72 20.28 -17.64
CA GLN A 264 4.71 21.07 -18.37
C GLN A 264 6.05 20.32 -18.49
N LEU A 265 6.47 19.63 -17.43
CA LEU A 265 7.78 19.01 -17.35
C LEU A 265 7.88 17.62 -17.97
N VAL A 266 6.81 16.83 -18.00
CA VAL A 266 6.88 15.44 -18.48
C VAL A 266 7.47 15.38 -19.89
N ASP A 267 8.53 14.58 -20.02
CA ASP A 267 9.28 14.43 -21.26
C ASP A 267 8.42 13.77 -22.34
N ALA A 268 8.52 14.26 -23.58
CA ALA A 268 7.70 13.77 -24.68
C ALA A 268 8.23 12.45 -25.28
N ILE A 269 9.51 12.13 -25.07
CA ILE A 269 10.17 10.96 -25.66
C ILE A 269 10.26 9.82 -24.64
N ARG A 270 10.55 10.14 -23.37
CA ARG A 270 10.75 9.18 -22.28
C ARG A 270 9.87 9.52 -21.06
N PRO A 271 8.52 9.61 -21.21
CA PRO A 271 7.64 10.07 -20.14
C PRO A 271 7.72 9.18 -18.89
N GLY A 272 7.76 7.85 -19.06
CA GLY A 272 7.91 6.90 -17.96
C GLY A 272 9.21 7.09 -17.18
N CYS A 273 10.35 7.14 -17.88
CA CYS A 273 11.64 7.41 -17.24
C CYS A 273 11.66 8.77 -16.55
N PHE A 274 11.08 9.80 -17.16
CA PHE A 274 11.04 11.14 -16.56
C PHE A 274 10.24 11.16 -15.27
N ASN A 275 9.04 10.56 -15.25
CA ASN A 275 8.21 10.46 -14.05
C ASN A 275 8.94 9.69 -12.95
N GLN A 276 9.55 8.54 -13.28
CA GLN A 276 10.35 7.77 -12.34
C GLN A 276 11.56 8.56 -11.84
N ALA A 277 12.22 9.34 -12.69
CA ALA A 277 13.34 10.21 -12.32
C ALA A 277 12.93 11.30 -11.34
N LEU A 278 11.77 11.92 -11.55
CA LEU A 278 11.26 12.96 -10.67
C LEU A 278 10.88 12.40 -9.28
N MET A 279 10.24 11.23 -9.25
CA MET A 279 9.97 10.50 -8.01
C MET A 279 11.25 10.09 -7.29
N GLU A 280 12.24 9.55 -8.02
CA GLU A 280 13.52 9.10 -7.48
C GLU A 280 14.35 10.26 -6.93
N LEU A 281 14.35 11.41 -7.62
CA LEU A 281 14.99 12.64 -7.16
C LEU A 281 14.42 13.05 -5.79
N GLY A 282 13.09 13.06 -5.65
CA GLY A 282 12.45 13.33 -4.37
C GLY A 282 12.83 12.30 -3.30
N ALA A 283 12.86 11.02 -3.65
CA ALA A 283 13.14 9.95 -2.71
C ALA A 283 14.60 9.93 -2.20
N MET A 284 15.58 10.24 -3.05
CA MET A 284 17.00 10.04 -2.74
C MET A 284 17.78 11.33 -2.49
N VAL A 285 17.43 12.43 -3.17
CA VAL A 285 18.24 13.65 -3.16
C VAL A 285 17.48 14.77 -2.47
N CYS A 286 16.31 15.11 -3.00
CA CYS A 286 15.45 16.17 -2.51
C CYS A 286 14.56 15.65 -1.35
N THR A 287 15.19 15.13 -0.29
CA THR A 287 14.51 14.47 0.84
C THR A 287 13.76 15.47 1.75
N PRO A 288 12.84 15.01 2.62
CA PRO A 288 12.04 15.90 3.46
C PRO A 288 12.86 16.79 4.41
N THR A 289 13.87 16.23 5.09
CA THR A 289 14.57 16.88 6.21
C THR A 289 16.00 17.31 5.90
N SER A 290 16.71 16.60 5.01
CA SER A 290 18.11 16.88 4.70
C SER A 290 18.36 16.65 3.21
N PRO A 291 17.88 17.56 2.34
CA PRO A 291 18.08 17.42 0.91
C PRO A 291 19.55 17.69 0.53
N ASP A 292 20.11 16.86 -0.34
CA ASP A 292 21.43 17.08 -0.93
C ASP A 292 21.34 18.05 -2.12
N CYS A 293 21.21 19.34 -1.81
CA CYS A 293 21.11 20.38 -2.83
C CYS A 293 22.38 20.49 -3.69
N SER A 294 23.55 20.21 -3.12
CA SER A 294 24.84 20.21 -3.82
C SER A 294 24.92 19.13 -4.90
N GLY A 295 24.45 17.92 -4.61
CA GLY A 295 24.41 16.80 -5.55
C GLY A 295 23.18 16.79 -6.46
N CYS A 296 22.28 17.77 -6.33
CA CYS A 296 21.03 17.78 -7.07
C CYS A 296 21.24 18.15 -8.56
N PRO A 297 20.81 17.30 -9.52
CA PRO A 297 21.04 17.51 -10.94
C PRO A 297 20.27 18.69 -11.55
N VAL A 298 19.30 19.24 -10.80
CA VAL A 298 18.43 20.34 -11.23
C VAL A 298 18.49 21.53 -10.26
N SER A 299 19.52 21.61 -9.42
CA SER A 299 19.71 22.68 -8.43
C SER A 299 19.71 24.08 -9.06
N GLY A 300 20.31 24.24 -10.24
CA GLY A 300 20.34 25.52 -10.98
C GLY A 300 18.94 26.07 -11.36
N HIS A 301 17.91 25.22 -11.35
CA HIS A 301 16.51 25.59 -11.61
C HIS A 301 15.68 25.74 -10.33
N CYS A 302 16.26 25.50 -9.15
CA CYS A 302 15.55 25.46 -7.88
C CYS A 302 15.36 26.85 -7.28
N GLN A 303 14.15 27.39 -7.35
CA GLN A 303 13.84 28.71 -6.79
C GLN A 303 13.97 28.75 -5.26
N ALA A 304 13.56 27.71 -4.54
CA ALA A 304 13.75 27.66 -3.09
C ALA A 304 15.23 27.71 -2.69
N LEU A 305 16.11 27.05 -3.46
CA LEU A 305 17.56 27.10 -3.21
C LEU A 305 18.11 28.50 -3.45
N LYS A 306 17.74 29.14 -4.57
CA LYS A 306 18.14 30.52 -4.88
C LYS A 306 17.70 31.51 -3.80
N LEU A 307 16.49 31.36 -3.27
CA LEU A 307 15.98 32.19 -2.17
C LEU A 307 16.79 32.01 -0.88
N ALA A 308 17.13 30.76 -0.53
CA ALA A 308 17.94 30.45 0.63
C ALA A 308 19.37 31.00 0.50
N GLU A 309 20.02 30.82 -0.66
CA GLU A 309 21.38 31.31 -0.94
C GLU A 309 21.47 32.84 -0.98
N SER A 310 20.39 33.51 -1.40
CA SER A 310 20.30 34.97 -1.43
C SER A 310 20.00 35.59 -0.05
N GLY A 311 19.75 34.78 0.98
CA GLY A 311 19.35 35.24 2.31
C GLY A 311 17.96 35.89 2.39
N ILE A 312 17.16 35.83 1.32
CA ILE A 312 15.81 36.40 1.23
C ILE A 312 14.77 35.42 1.80
N GLY A 313 14.98 34.12 1.60
CA GLY A 313 14.09 33.06 2.09
C GLY A 313 14.71 32.19 3.18
N GLY A 314 13.87 31.38 3.82
CA GLY A 314 14.31 30.33 4.74
C GLY A 314 14.90 29.11 4.00
N PRO A 315 15.24 28.03 4.74
CA PRO A 315 15.79 26.82 4.14
C PRO A 315 14.81 26.18 3.16
N VAL A 316 15.31 25.48 2.15
CA VAL A 316 14.49 24.76 1.15
C VAL A 316 13.47 23.78 1.77
N THR A 317 13.69 23.35 3.00
CA THR A 317 12.80 22.48 3.77
C THR A 317 11.50 23.15 4.22
N GLU A 318 11.37 24.46 4.08
CA GLU A 318 10.10 25.18 4.28
C GLU A 318 9.08 24.95 3.16
N PHE A 319 9.53 24.38 2.04
CA PHE A 319 8.70 24.04 0.89
C PHE A 319 8.55 22.51 0.76
N PRO A 320 7.33 21.97 0.58
CA PRO A 320 6.04 22.66 0.56
C PRO A 320 5.62 23.16 1.95
N GLY A 321 4.59 24.02 1.96
CA GLY A 321 3.91 24.41 3.19
C GLY A 321 3.43 23.23 4.01
N LYS A 322 3.32 23.44 5.32
CA LYS A 322 2.88 22.39 6.25
C LYS A 322 1.41 22.07 6.01
N LYS A 323 1.13 20.79 5.81
CA LYS A 323 -0.24 20.26 5.82
C LYS A 323 -0.89 20.47 7.19
N VAL A 324 -2.11 21.01 7.22
CA VAL A 324 -2.92 21.04 8.44
C VAL A 324 -3.37 19.61 8.79
N LYS A 325 -2.87 19.07 9.91
CA LYS A 325 -3.25 17.73 10.38
C LYS A 325 -4.44 17.83 11.34
N LYS A 326 -5.54 17.16 11.00
CA LYS A 326 -6.64 16.93 11.95
C LYS A 326 -6.20 15.88 12.99
N ALA A 327 -6.64 16.05 14.24
CA ALA A 327 -6.43 15.06 15.27
C ALA A 327 -7.13 13.73 14.86
N PRO A 328 -6.49 12.56 15.09
CA PRO A 328 -7.15 11.28 14.91
C PRO A 328 -8.40 11.19 15.79
N ARG A 329 -9.45 10.51 15.31
CA ARG A 329 -10.62 10.22 16.15
C ARG A 329 -10.22 9.20 17.22
N GLU A 330 -10.68 9.38 18.45
CA GLU A 330 -10.52 8.40 19.53
C GLU A 330 -11.67 7.39 19.50
N GLU A 331 -11.36 6.11 19.50
CA GLU A 331 -12.34 5.03 19.59
C GLU A 331 -11.96 4.07 20.71
N THR A 332 -12.95 3.54 21.43
CA THR A 332 -12.73 2.49 22.43
C THR A 332 -13.60 1.30 22.09
N VAL A 333 -12.99 0.12 22.11
CA VAL A 333 -13.66 -1.14 21.78
C VAL A 333 -13.37 -2.18 22.85
N ALA A 334 -14.37 -3.00 23.18
CA ALA A 334 -14.19 -4.19 23.98
C ALA A 334 -14.00 -5.39 23.04
N VAL A 335 -12.95 -6.18 23.27
CA VAL A 335 -12.55 -7.31 22.43
C VAL A 335 -12.57 -8.59 23.26
N CYS A 336 -13.27 -9.62 22.78
CA CYS A 336 -13.33 -10.93 23.43
C CYS A 336 -12.60 -11.98 22.60
N VAL A 337 -11.49 -12.49 23.11
CA VAL A 337 -10.79 -13.64 22.54
C VAL A 337 -11.47 -14.91 23.05
N VAL A 338 -12.32 -15.50 22.22
CA VAL A 338 -13.06 -16.73 22.57
C VAL A 338 -12.24 -17.95 22.16
N GLU A 339 -11.88 -18.76 23.14
CA GLU A 339 -11.13 -20.00 23.03
C GLU A 339 -12.07 -21.19 23.24
N LEU A 340 -12.22 -22.05 22.23
CA LEU A 340 -12.92 -23.32 22.35
C LEU A 340 -11.93 -24.42 22.71
N ARG A 341 -12.09 -25.00 23.90
CA ARG A 341 -11.40 -26.24 24.30
C ARG A 341 -12.30 -27.43 23.96
N LYS A 342 -11.83 -28.30 23.07
CA LYS A 342 -12.50 -29.59 22.82
C LYS A 342 -12.24 -30.49 24.03
N GLY A 343 -13.29 -31.13 24.55
CA GLY A 343 -13.15 -32.05 25.68
C GLY A 343 -12.20 -33.21 25.34
N GLU A 344 -11.47 -33.69 26.33
CA GLU A 344 -10.62 -34.89 26.19
C GLU A 344 -11.45 -36.05 25.65
N LYS A 345 -11.03 -36.61 24.51
CA LYS A 345 -11.55 -37.92 24.09
C LYS A 345 -10.84 -38.98 24.93
N PRO A 346 -11.57 -39.86 25.63
CA PRO A 346 -10.92 -40.94 26.38
C PRO A 346 -10.02 -41.75 25.45
N GLY A 347 -8.73 -41.84 25.77
CA GLY A 347 -7.72 -42.60 25.00
C GLY A 347 -6.82 -41.80 24.05
N ARG A 348 -6.89 -40.46 24.00
CA ARG A 348 -5.93 -39.63 23.22
C ARG A 348 -5.27 -38.58 24.10
N SER A 349 -4.05 -38.85 24.55
CA SER A 349 -3.23 -38.07 25.51
C SER A 349 -2.57 -36.81 24.92
N VAL A 350 -3.22 -36.14 23.97
CA VAL A 350 -2.71 -34.88 23.41
C VAL A 350 -3.74 -33.80 23.71
N GLU A 351 -3.38 -32.83 24.56
CA GLU A 351 -4.14 -31.59 24.71
C GLU A 351 -4.35 -30.99 23.31
N ALA A 352 -5.59 -31.01 22.83
CA ALA A 352 -5.91 -30.42 21.55
C ALA A 352 -5.65 -28.90 21.63
N SER A 353 -4.97 -28.35 20.63
CA SER A 353 -4.84 -26.90 20.48
C SER A 353 -6.24 -26.26 20.45
N PRO A 354 -6.43 -25.10 21.07
CA PRO A 354 -7.73 -24.45 21.08
C PRO A 354 -8.07 -23.93 19.69
N GLU A 355 -9.38 -23.86 19.42
CA GLU A 355 -9.92 -23.13 18.28
C GLU A 355 -10.35 -21.72 18.73
N TYR A 356 -10.13 -20.72 17.89
CA TYR A 356 -10.51 -19.33 18.16
C TYR A 356 -11.73 -18.93 17.32
N LEU A 357 -12.69 -18.23 17.93
CA LEU A 357 -13.79 -17.62 17.18
C LEU A 357 -13.34 -16.30 16.56
N LEU A 358 -13.49 -16.21 15.25
CA LEU A 358 -13.34 -14.96 14.50
C LEU A 358 -14.67 -14.56 13.87
N ILE A 359 -14.85 -13.25 13.71
CA ILE A 359 -15.93 -12.62 12.97
C ILE A 359 -15.36 -11.83 11.80
N GLN A 360 -16.08 -11.80 10.68
CA GLN A 360 -15.72 -10.94 9.57
C GLN A 360 -16.30 -9.53 9.77
N ARG A 361 -15.45 -8.51 9.59
CA ARG A 361 -15.87 -7.11 9.62
C ARG A 361 -16.79 -6.78 8.44
N PRO A 362 -17.67 -5.77 8.57
CA PRO A 362 -18.51 -5.30 7.46
C PRO A 362 -17.71 -5.03 6.18
N LYS A 363 -18.37 -5.11 5.02
CA LYS A 363 -17.74 -4.88 3.70
C LYS A 363 -17.31 -3.43 3.47
N THR A 364 -17.69 -2.52 4.34
CA THR A 364 -17.34 -1.10 4.31
C THR A 364 -16.71 -0.63 5.62
N GLY A 365 -16.09 0.55 5.60
CA GLY A 365 -15.46 1.15 6.79
C GLY A 365 -14.04 0.66 7.10
N LEU A 366 -13.63 0.85 8.35
CA LEU A 366 -12.27 0.55 8.83
C LEU A 366 -12.03 -0.97 8.78
N LEU A 367 -10.94 -1.37 8.11
CA LEU A 367 -10.54 -2.79 7.98
C LEU A 367 -11.64 -3.69 7.37
N ALA A 368 -12.41 -3.12 6.42
CA ALA A 368 -13.53 -3.78 5.77
C ALA A 368 -13.21 -5.19 5.24
N GLY A 369 -14.07 -6.15 5.55
CA GLY A 369 -13.99 -7.56 5.13
C GLY A 369 -12.89 -8.39 5.80
N LEU A 370 -12.11 -7.81 6.72
CA LEU A 370 -11.06 -8.54 7.43
C LEU A 370 -11.61 -9.29 8.65
N TRP A 371 -10.93 -10.36 9.04
CA TRP A 371 -11.27 -11.14 10.23
C TRP A 371 -10.72 -10.50 11.52
N GLU A 372 -11.54 -10.52 12.57
CA GLU A 372 -11.18 -10.05 13.91
C GLU A 372 -11.83 -10.92 14.99
N PHE A 373 -11.39 -10.74 16.23
CA PHE A 373 -12.10 -11.31 17.38
C PHE A 373 -13.44 -10.58 17.62
N PRO A 374 -14.44 -11.23 18.22
CA PRO A 374 -15.67 -10.57 18.65
C PRO A 374 -15.42 -9.23 19.34
N THR A 375 -15.90 -8.15 18.72
CA THR A 375 -15.58 -6.78 19.11
C THR A 375 -16.83 -5.91 19.13
N VAL A 376 -16.97 -5.06 20.15
CA VAL A 376 -18.06 -4.09 20.29
C VAL A 376 -17.53 -2.70 20.62
N SER A 377 -18.14 -1.66 20.05
CA SER A 377 -17.83 -0.27 20.41
C SER A 377 -18.36 0.04 21.81
N VAL A 378 -17.57 0.74 22.61
CA VAL A 378 -17.94 1.14 23.98
C VAL A 378 -17.46 2.55 24.28
N ALA A 379 -18.07 3.20 25.27
CA ALA A 379 -17.57 4.47 25.78
C ALA A 379 -16.16 4.31 26.40
N SER A 380 -15.32 5.34 26.33
CA SER A 380 -13.91 5.29 26.76
C SER A 380 -13.69 4.92 28.23
N LYS A 381 -14.68 5.18 29.09
CA LYS A 381 -14.67 4.83 30.53
C LYS A 381 -15.70 3.74 30.88
N ALA A 382 -16.09 2.91 29.92
CA ALA A 382 -17.05 1.84 30.16
C ALA A 382 -16.53 0.88 31.25
N SER A 383 -17.35 0.66 32.28
CA SER A 383 -17.02 -0.27 33.36
C SER A 383 -16.89 -1.69 32.82
N LYS A 384 -16.22 -2.56 33.59
CA LYS A 384 -16.09 -3.98 33.26
C LYS A 384 -17.44 -4.66 33.03
N SER A 385 -18.46 -4.35 33.83
CA SER A 385 -19.80 -4.93 33.68
C SER A 385 -20.49 -4.50 32.37
N VAL A 386 -20.37 -3.23 31.99
CA VAL A 386 -20.93 -2.71 30.73
C VAL A 386 -20.26 -3.38 29.53
N ARG A 387 -18.92 -3.48 29.53
CA ARG A 387 -18.15 -4.14 28.47
C ARG A 387 -18.57 -5.60 28.31
N ARG A 388 -18.67 -6.35 29.41
CA ARG A 388 -19.08 -7.75 29.41
C ARG A 388 -20.50 -7.94 28.90
N SER A 389 -21.45 -7.14 29.38
CA SER A 389 -22.85 -7.21 28.93
C SER A 389 -22.97 -6.99 27.42
N ALA A 390 -22.23 -6.02 26.87
CA ALA A 390 -22.21 -5.77 25.43
C ALA A 390 -21.60 -6.94 24.64
N LEU A 391 -20.49 -7.52 25.13
CA LEU A 391 -19.88 -8.70 24.52
C LEU A 391 -20.77 -9.94 24.62
N ASP A 392 -21.42 -10.17 25.76
CA ASP A 392 -22.33 -11.31 25.97
C ASP A 392 -23.55 -11.21 25.03
N SER A 393 -24.06 -10.00 24.80
CA SER A 393 -25.13 -9.74 23.82
C SER A 393 -24.68 -10.02 22.37
N LEU A 394 -23.41 -9.76 22.04
CA LEU A 394 -22.84 -10.15 20.75
C LEU A 394 -22.69 -11.67 20.66
N LEU A 395 -22.06 -12.30 21.66
CA LEU A 395 -21.80 -13.73 21.70
C LEU A 395 -23.08 -14.57 21.66
N ALA A 396 -24.16 -14.13 22.31
CA ALA A 396 -25.46 -14.79 22.24
C ALA A 396 -26.02 -14.86 20.81
N ARG A 397 -25.75 -13.84 19.98
CA ARG A 397 -26.13 -13.84 18.55
C ARG A 397 -25.20 -14.71 17.71
N LEU A 398 -23.90 -14.68 17.99
CA LEU A 398 -22.89 -15.47 17.25
C LEU A 398 -22.97 -16.96 17.57
N LEU A 399 -23.36 -17.32 18.80
CA LEU A 399 -23.42 -18.69 19.32
C LEU A 399 -24.83 -19.02 19.83
N PRO A 400 -25.84 -19.11 18.95
CA PRO A 400 -27.24 -19.28 19.34
C PRO A 400 -27.55 -20.66 19.98
N GLY A 401 -26.62 -21.61 19.91
CA GLY A 401 -26.69 -22.89 20.61
C GLY A 401 -26.34 -22.80 22.09
N GLY A 402 -25.92 -21.63 22.57
CA GLY A 402 -25.33 -21.47 23.89
C GLY A 402 -23.92 -22.05 23.98
N TYR A 403 -23.25 -21.76 25.08
CA TYR A 403 -21.93 -22.27 25.41
C TYR A 403 -21.76 -22.29 26.93
N GLU A 404 -20.93 -23.21 27.43
CA GLU A 404 -20.55 -23.23 28.83
C GLU A 404 -19.24 -22.47 29.01
N THR A 405 -19.21 -21.53 29.95
CA THR A 405 -18.01 -20.74 30.24
C THR A 405 -17.17 -21.48 31.28
N SER A 406 -15.95 -21.85 30.90
CA SER A 406 -14.97 -22.47 31.81
C SER A 406 -14.11 -21.42 32.51
N GLU A 407 -13.61 -20.44 31.76
CA GLU A 407 -12.76 -19.36 32.29
C GLU A 407 -13.11 -18.03 31.63
N ARG A 408 -13.01 -16.91 32.37
CA ARG A 408 -13.10 -15.57 31.78
C ARG A 408 -12.17 -14.59 32.49
N HIS A 409 -11.12 -14.15 31.80
CA HIS A 409 -10.07 -13.31 32.35
C HIS A 409 -9.97 -11.97 31.64
N GLU A 410 -9.67 -10.92 32.41
CA GLU A 410 -9.26 -9.64 31.81
C GLU A 410 -7.79 -9.73 31.42
N VAL A 411 -7.49 -9.45 30.15
CA VAL A 411 -6.14 -9.59 29.59
C VAL A 411 -5.38 -8.27 29.71
N GLY A 412 -6.05 -7.15 29.42
CA GLY A 412 -5.48 -5.81 29.53
C GLY A 412 -5.95 -4.87 28.43
N GLU A 413 -5.22 -3.76 28.27
CA GLU A 413 -5.49 -2.73 27.28
C GLU A 413 -4.38 -2.67 26.22
N TYR A 414 -4.76 -2.44 24.97
CA TYR A 414 -3.83 -2.15 23.87
C TYR A 414 -4.33 -0.99 23.02
N VAL A 415 -3.47 -0.01 22.77
CA VAL A 415 -3.78 1.10 21.87
C VAL A 415 -3.19 0.81 20.49
N HIS A 416 -4.06 0.70 19.49
CA HIS A 416 -3.70 0.57 18.10
C HIS A 416 -3.93 1.90 17.36
N VAL A 417 -2.90 2.39 16.66
CA VAL A 417 -2.93 3.70 16.00
C VAL A 417 -2.96 3.55 14.49
N PHE A 418 -4.03 4.04 13.89
CA PHE A 418 -4.18 4.27 12.45
C PHE A 418 -3.91 5.75 12.13
N SER A 419 -3.77 6.11 10.85
CA SER A 419 -3.53 7.50 10.45
C SER A 419 -4.65 8.47 10.84
N HIS A 420 -5.88 7.99 10.99
CA HIS A 420 -7.08 8.80 11.26
C HIS A 420 -7.86 8.32 12.49
N VAL A 421 -7.41 7.25 13.15
CA VAL A 421 -8.09 6.64 14.31
C VAL A 421 -7.05 6.23 15.33
N ARG A 422 -7.26 6.59 16.59
CA ARG A 422 -6.56 6.01 17.72
C ARG A 422 -7.56 5.12 18.46
N GLN A 423 -7.35 3.80 18.37
CA GLN A 423 -8.30 2.81 18.89
C GLN A 423 -7.74 2.15 20.15
N THR A 424 -8.41 2.33 21.28
CA THR A 424 -8.14 1.61 22.52
C THR A 424 -8.93 0.31 22.54
N MET A 425 -8.23 -0.83 22.62
CA MET A 425 -8.78 -2.17 22.70
C MET A 425 -8.72 -2.67 24.15
N LEU A 426 -9.88 -2.94 24.74
CA LEU A 426 -10.02 -3.49 26.08
C LEU A 426 -10.29 -4.99 25.97
N ILE A 427 -9.29 -5.79 26.30
CA ILE A 427 -9.22 -7.20 25.90
C ILE A 427 -9.60 -8.11 27.06
N GLU A 428 -10.47 -9.07 26.79
CA GLU A 428 -10.74 -10.22 27.65
C GLU A 428 -10.57 -11.54 26.90
N ARG A 429 -10.28 -12.59 27.66
CA ARG A 429 -10.16 -13.97 27.19
C ARG A 429 -11.31 -14.77 27.79
N LEU A 430 -12.05 -15.47 26.95
CA LEU A 430 -13.18 -16.32 27.34
C LEU A 430 -12.91 -17.74 26.87
N VAL A 431 -12.82 -18.69 27.79
CA VAL A 431 -12.69 -20.11 27.46
C VAL A 431 -14.05 -20.76 27.57
N ILE A 432 -14.44 -21.44 26.50
CA ILE A 432 -15.69 -22.18 26.42
C ILE A 432 -15.43 -23.65 26.11
N THR A 433 -16.35 -24.51 26.54
CA THR A 433 -16.37 -25.95 26.23
C THR A 433 -17.59 -26.29 25.39
N GLU A 434 -17.49 -27.31 24.53
CA GLU A 434 -18.66 -27.84 23.80
C GLU A 434 -19.65 -28.46 24.80
N MET A 435 -20.92 -28.04 24.73
CA MET A 435 -21.99 -28.73 25.45
C MET A 435 -22.14 -30.15 24.89
N LYS A 436 -22.07 -31.17 25.76
CA LYS A 436 -22.32 -32.57 25.38
C LYS A 436 -23.73 -32.68 24.78
N SER A 437 -23.85 -33.29 23.61
CA SER A 437 -25.14 -33.61 22.99
C SER A 437 -25.87 -34.67 23.82
N GLY A 438 -26.66 -34.24 24.81
CA GLY A 438 -27.42 -35.14 25.68
C GLY A 438 -28.53 -34.41 26.41
N GLN A 439 -29.77 -34.64 25.96
CA GLN A 439 -31.07 -34.09 26.39
C GLN A 439 -31.36 -32.66 25.88
N ASN A 440 -32.22 -32.60 24.86
CA ASN A 440 -32.63 -31.44 24.04
C ASN A 440 -31.51 -30.82 23.19
N GLY A 441 -31.11 -31.58 22.17
CA GLY A 441 -29.94 -31.31 21.34
C GLY A 441 -29.93 -29.97 20.62
N LYS A 442 -28.98 -29.11 21.00
CA LYS A 442 -28.22 -28.22 20.10
C LYS A 442 -26.81 -28.08 20.69
N GLY A 443 -25.84 -28.86 20.20
CA GLY A 443 -24.42 -28.53 20.41
C GLY A 443 -24.10 -27.17 19.77
N VAL A 444 -22.92 -26.59 20.01
CA VAL A 444 -22.50 -25.32 19.37
C VAL A 444 -22.72 -25.45 17.86
N LYS A 445 -23.83 -24.88 17.37
CA LYS A 445 -24.20 -24.98 15.96
C LYS A 445 -23.24 -24.09 15.20
N ARG A 446 -22.19 -24.71 14.66
CA ARG A 446 -21.28 -24.09 13.69
C ARG A 446 -22.16 -23.58 12.54
N GLN A 447 -22.12 -22.28 12.24
CA GLN A 447 -22.67 -21.81 10.98
C GLN A 447 -21.90 -22.52 9.86
N ARG A 448 -22.61 -23.15 8.91
CA ARG A 448 -21.99 -23.73 7.72
C ARG A 448 -21.31 -22.60 6.93
N GLU A 449 -20.07 -22.82 6.49
CA GLU A 449 -19.42 -21.97 5.49
C GLU A 449 -20.33 -21.90 4.26
N GLY A 450 -20.98 -20.75 4.06
CA GLY A 450 -21.75 -20.47 2.86
C GLY A 450 -20.78 -20.18 1.73
N VAL A 451 -20.74 -21.07 0.73
CA VAL A 451 -20.13 -20.78 -0.57
C VAL A 451 -20.88 -19.58 -1.18
N GLY A 452 -20.13 -18.57 -1.61
CA GLY A 452 -20.65 -17.28 -2.03
C GLY A 452 -21.76 -17.37 -3.08
N GLY A 453 -22.93 -16.85 -2.72
CA GLY A 453 -23.97 -16.43 -3.64
C GLY A 453 -24.09 -14.91 -3.57
N GLU A 454 -24.07 -14.27 -4.74
CA GLU A 454 -24.13 -12.82 -4.91
C GLU A 454 -25.51 -12.26 -4.53
N LEU A 455 -25.49 -10.99 -4.09
CA LEU A 455 -26.60 -10.04 -4.01
C LEU A 455 -27.71 -10.34 -2.98
N GLU A 456 -27.46 -10.02 -1.71
CA GLU A 456 -28.54 -9.59 -0.81
C GLU A 456 -28.14 -8.35 0.01
N ASP A 457 -29.12 -7.47 0.12
CA ASP A 457 -29.14 -6.09 0.61
C ASP A 457 -28.75 -6.00 2.11
N GLU A 458 -27.82 -5.10 2.46
CA GLU A 458 -27.31 -4.95 3.83
C GLU A 458 -28.16 -3.95 4.64
N SER A 459 -29.14 -4.45 5.39
CA SER A 459 -29.73 -3.72 6.52
C SER A 459 -28.91 -3.95 7.81
N GLU A 460 -28.81 -2.94 8.67
CA GLU A 460 -28.32 -3.03 10.06
C GLU A 460 -29.10 -4.12 10.85
N GLY A 461 -28.63 -5.37 10.81
CA GLY A 461 -29.33 -6.50 11.44
C GLY A 461 -28.81 -7.89 11.08
N SER A 462 -28.01 -8.02 10.01
CA SER A 462 -27.38 -9.29 9.64
C SER A 462 -26.35 -9.74 10.71
N THR A 463 -26.38 -11.03 11.06
CA THR A 463 -25.38 -11.61 11.98
C THR A 463 -24.04 -11.71 11.24
N PRO A 464 -22.92 -11.21 11.81
CA PRO A 464 -21.62 -11.28 11.15
C PRO A 464 -21.26 -12.72 10.80
N GLN A 465 -20.58 -12.91 9.67
CA GLN A 465 -20.02 -14.22 9.32
C GLN A 465 -19.00 -14.63 10.40
N THR A 466 -19.10 -15.89 10.83
CA THR A 466 -18.24 -16.45 11.88
C THR A 466 -17.38 -17.58 11.34
N ARG A 467 -16.22 -17.79 11.96
CA ARG A 467 -15.36 -18.95 11.68
C ARG A 467 -14.60 -19.37 12.94
N TRP A 468 -14.51 -20.68 13.15
CA TRP A 468 -13.61 -21.28 14.15
C TRP A 468 -12.29 -21.59 13.47
N VAL A 469 -11.19 -21.11 14.03
CA VAL A 469 -9.85 -21.26 13.45
C VAL A 469 -8.94 -21.95 14.46
N PRO A 470 -8.35 -23.10 14.13
CA PRO A 470 -7.33 -23.75 14.97
C PRO A 470 -6.14 -22.81 15.23
N GLU A 471 -5.54 -22.91 16.42
CA GLU A 471 -4.44 -22.03 16.81
C GLU A 471 -3.27 -22.02 15.81
N GLU A 472 -2.94 -23.19 15.27
CA GLU A 472 -1.92 -23.41 14.25
C GLU A 472 -2.21 -22.69 12.92
N GLU A 473 -3.48 -22.50 12.58
CA GLU A 473 -3.92 -21.83 11.35
C GLU A 473 -4.09 -20.32 11.51
N MET A 474 -3.99 -19.77 12.72
CA MET A 474 -4.20 -18.33 12.96
C MET A 474 -3.24 -17.43 12.16
N THR A 475 -2.10 -17.95 11.73
CA THR A 475 -1.14 -17.20 10.89
C THR A 475 -1.57 -17.07 9.43
N SER A 476 -2.42 -17.99 8.92
CA SER A 476 -2.86 -18.01 7.51
C SER A 476 -4.10 -17.16 7.25
N VAL A 477 -4.86 -16.77 8.28
CA VAL A 477 -6.15 -16.02 8.15
C VAL A 477 -5.98 -14.54 7.75
N GLY A 478 -4.74 -14.07 7.51
CA GLY A 478 -4.51 -12.69 7.08
C GLY A 478 -4.83 -11.63 8.15
N LEU A 479 -4.62 -11.98 9.43
CA LEU A 479 -4.92 -11.09 10.56
C LEU A 479 -4.13 -9.78 10.50
N THR A 480 -4.79 -8.68 10.87
CA THR A 480 -4.15 -7.37 10.98
C THR A 480 -3.16 -7.33 12.15
N SER A 481 -2.24 -6.36 12.15
CA SER A 481 -1.26 -6.21 13.22
C SER A 481 -1.91 -5.98 14.59
N GLY A 482 -3.03 -5.25 14.64
CA GLY A 482 -3.81 -5.08 15.88
C GLY A 482 -4.38 -6.40 16.39
N VAL A 483 -5.01 -7.20 15.51
CA VAL A 483 -5.60 -8.49 15.90
C VAL A 483 -4.53 -9.51 16.29
N LYS A 484 -3.39 -9.56 15.57
CA LYS A 484 -2.23 -10.39 15.95
C LYS A 484 -1.72 -10.03 17.34
N LYS A 485 -1.64 -8.74 17.67
CA LYS A 485 -1.21 -8.29 18.99
C LYS A 485 -2.18 -8.73 20.09
N VAL A 486 -3.50 -8.65 19.85
CA VAL A 486 -4.53 -9.13 20.77
C VAL A 486 -4.38 -10.63 21.02
N LEU A 487 -4.18 -11.43 19.97
CA LEU A 487 -3.94 -12.87 20.09
C LEU A 487 -2.69 -13.17 20.94
N ASP A 488 -1.59 -12.47 20.68
CA ASP A 488 -0.35 -12.65 21.47
C ASP A 488 -0.54 -12.29 22.94
N MET A 489 -1.33 -11.27 23.24
CA MET A 489 -1.67 -10.90 24.63
C MET A 489 -2.52 -11.98 25.31
N ALA A 490 -3.51 -12.54 24.60
CA ALA A 490 -4.33 -13.63 25.12
C ALA A 490 -3.51 -14.91 25.36
N ARG A 491 -2.61 -15.27 24.45
CA ARG A 491 -1.66 -16.40 24.61
C ARG A 491 -0.77 -16.25 25.83
N LYS A 492 -0.22 -15.05 26.05
CA LYS A 492 0.57 -14.75 27.25
C LYS A 492 -0.25 -14.84 28.53
N SER A 493 -1.49 -14.33 28.52
CA SER A 493 -2.43 -14.45 29.65
C SER A 493 -2.73 -15.92 29.97
N ARG A 494 -2.94 -16.77 28.95
CA ARG A 494 -3.14 -18.21 29.12
C ARG A 494 -1.94 -18.85 29.82
N ALA A 495 -0.72 -18.64 29.32
CA ALA A 495 0.50 -19.19 29.91
C ALA A 495 0.70 -18.81 31.38
N LEU A 496 0.38 -17.56 31.75
CA LEU A 496 0.44 -17.09 33.14
C LEU A 496 -0.63 -17.71 34.04
N THR A 497 -1.77 -18.11 33.47
CA THR A 497 -2.86 -18.76 34.22
C THR A 497 -2.51 -20.24 34.47
N THR A 498 -1.97 -20.93 33.46
CA THR A 498 -1.53 -22.33 33.56
C THR A 498 -0.35 -22.53 34.52
N GLN A 499 0.54 -21.55 34.69
CA GLN A 499 1.64 -21.62 35.67
C GLN A 499 1.19 -21.43 37.13
N LYS A 500 -0.03 -20.92 37.35
CA LYS A 500 -0.61 -20.70 38.70
C LYS A 500 -1.60 -21.80 39.10
N SER A 501 -1.94 -22.70 38.18
CA SER A 501 -2.79 -23.87 38.38
C SER A 501 -1.91 -25.06 38.71
#